data_AF-A0A443J0S6-F1
#
_entry.id   AF-A0A443J0S6-F1
#
_cell.length_a   1.000
_cell.length_b   1.000
_cell.length_c   1.000
_cell.angle_alpha   90.00
_cell.angle_beta   90.00
_cell.angle_gamma   90.00
#
_symmetry.space_group_name_H-M   'P 1'
#
loop_
_entity.id
_entity.type
_entity.pdbx_description
1 polymer ?
#
loop_
_entity_poly.entity_id
_entity_poly.type
_entity_poly.pdbx_seq_one_letter_code
_entity_poly.pdbx_strand_id
1 'polypeptide(L)'
;MEDRLDFILEKLGELDSIKERLSQLASKEDLKQMATKDDIRNMATKDDIQNMATKDDIQNMATKDDIQNMATKDDIQNMATKDDIRNMATKDDIRNIKDEIQNMAAKQDIRNKETDDKFERLFKEVAEIPSIKVAVLELKELFEDFMEVQKSMYSIIGEHELAIRSLKRKMI
;
A
#
# COMPACT_ATOMS: atom_id res chain seq x y z
N MET A 1 90.02 69.70 -66.38
CA MET A 1 89.98 68.22 -66.42
C MET A 1 89.47 67.66 -65.09
N GLU A 2 89.82 68.29 -63.97
CA GLU A 2 89.41 67.92 -62.60
C GLU A 2 87.87 67.92 -62.42
N ASP A 3 87.16 68.97 -62.85
CA ASP A 3 85.69 69.07 -62.67
C ASP A 3 84.87 67.90 -63.28
N ARG A 4 85.39 67.28 -64.35
CA ARG A 4 84.71 66.12 -64.96
C ARG A 4 84.92 64.85 -64.15
N LEU A 5 86.05 64.74 -63.44
CA LEU A 5 86.36 63.58 -62.62
C LEU A 5 85.51 63.59 -61.34
N ASP A 6 85.34 64.75 -60.74
CA ASP A 6 84.51 64.94 -59.54
C ASP A 6 83.04 64.60 -59.81
N PHE A 7 82.50 65.05 -60.96
CA PHE A 7 81.14 64.71 -61.38
C PHE A 7 80.93 63.20 -61.58
N ILE A 8 81.93 62.49 -62.11
CA ILE A 8 81.85 61.04 -62.30
C ILE A 8 81.88 60.29 -60.96
N LEU A 9 82.70 60.74 -60.01
CA LEU A 9 82.79 60.13 -58.67
C LEU A 9 81.49 60.32 -57.89
N GLU A 10 80.87 61.50 -57.96
CA GLU A 10 79.56 61.75 -57.37
C GLU A 10 78.49 60.79 -57.93
N LYS A 11 78.46 60.63 -59.26
CA LYS A 11 77.49 59.73 -59.92
C LYS A 11 77.73 58.25 -59.61
N LEU A 12 78.98 57.84 -59.42
CA LEU A 12 79.30 56.49 -58.97
C LEU A 12 78.82 56.26 -57.53
N GLY A 13 78.99 57.24 -56.64
CA GLY A 13 78.47 57.18 -55.28
C GLY A 13 76.94 57.06 -55.22
N GLU A 14 76.23 57.82 -56.06
CA GLU A 14 74.77 57.69 -56.21
C GLU A 14 74.36 56.29 -56.70
N LEU A 15 75.08 55.73 -57.67
CA LEU A 15 74.79 54.41 -58.23
C LEU A 15 74.94 53.28 -57.20
N ASP A 16 75.97 53.36 -56.34
CA ASP A 16 76.20 52.37 -55.30
C ASP A 16 75.12 52.43 -54.21
N SER A 17 74.67 53.63 -53.83
CA SER A 17 73.53 53.79 -52.90
C SER A 17 72.22 53.23 -53.46
N ILE A 18 71.97 53.40 -54.77
CA ILE A 18 70.77 52.86 -55.43
C ILE A 18 70.79 51.33 -55.41
N LYS A 19 71.94 50.70 -55.66
CA LYS A 19 72.07 49.23 -55.60
C LYS A 19 71.78 48.70 -54.20
N GLU A 20 72.28 49.38 -53.16
CA GLU A 20 72.05 48.96 -51.78
C GLU A 20 70.56 49.03 -51.41
N ARG A 21 69.87 50.12 -51.79
CA ARG A 21 68.42 50.27 -51.56
C ARG A 21 67.59 49.24 -52.32
N LEU A 22 67.99 48.84 -53.53
CA LEU A 22 67.34 47.77 -54.30
C LEU A 22 67.49 46.40 -53.63
N SER A 23 68.64 46.12 -53.00
CA SER A 23 68.81 44.88 -52.24
C SER A 23 67.99 44.84 -50.95
N GLN A 24 67.59 45.99 -50.41
CA GLN A 24 66.73 46.10 -49.23
C GLN A 24 65.22 46.07 -49.56
N LEU A 25 64.84 46.27 -50.83
CA LEU A 25 63.45 46.17 -51.26
C LEU A 25 63.03 44.69 -51.38
N ALA A 26 62.29 44.21 -50.39
CA ALA A 26 61.67 42.88 -50.31
C ALA A 26 62.63 41.74 -50.68
N SER A 27 63.37 41.27 -49.67
CA SER A 27 64.21 40.11 -49.84
C SER A 27 63.37 38.90 -50.26
N LYS A 28 63.96 37.96 -51.00
CA LYS A 28 63.31 36.66 -51.30
C LYS A 28 62.82 35.93 -50.06
N GLU A 29 63.33 36.29 -48.88
CA GLU A 29 62.95 35.70 -47.60
C GLU A 29 61.63 36.26 -47.06
N ASP A 30 61.30 37.52 -47.35
CA ASP A 30 60.03 38.13 -46.94
C ASP A 30 58.82 37.47 -47.62
N LEU A 31 59.00 37.03 -48.88
CA LEU A 31 57.96 36.31 -49.65
C LEU A 31 57.73 34.87 -49.17
N LYS A 32 58.72 34.25 -48.52
CA LYS A 32 58.57 32.88 -47.98
C LYS A 32 57.75 32.84 -46.69
N GLN A 33 57.60 33.96 -45.99
CA GLN A 33 56.82 34.03 -44.76
C GLN A 33 55.32 34.30 -44.99
N MET A 34 54.88 34.43 -46.25
CA MET A 34 53.45 34.51 -46.56
C MET A 34 52.80 33.13 -46.45
N ALA A 35 51.59 33.07 -45.90
CA ALA A 35 50.81 31.84 -45.75
C ALA A 35 50.77 31.05 -47.07
N THR A 36 51.16 29.78 -46.99
CA THR A 36 51.25 28.88 -48.12
C THR A 36 49.88 28.27 -48.43
N LYS A 37 49.74 27.67 -49.62
CA LYS A 37 48.51 26.97 -49.99
C LYS A 37 48.19 25.79 -49.06
N ASP A 38 49.20 25.23 -48.38
CA ASP A 38 49.02 24.14 -47.43
C ASP A 38 48.46 24.61 -46.08
N ASP A 39 48.76 25.84 -45.66
CA ASP A 39 48.19 26.43 -44.45
C ASP A 39 46.65 26.60 -44.55
N ILE A 40 46.15 26.85 -45.77
CA ILE A 40 44.71 27.00 -46.04
C ILE A 40 43.98 25.64 -46.06
N ARG A 41 44.68 24.54 -46.40
CA ARG A 41 44.08 23.19 -46.48
C ARG A 41 43.66 22.61 -45.14
N ASN A 42 44.24 23.10 -44.04
CA ASN A 42 43.92 22.64 -42.69
C ASN A 42 42.77 23.40 -42.02
N MET A 43 42.10 24.31 -42.74
CA MET A 43 40.86 24.93 -42.25
C MET A 43 39.69 23.95 -42.38
N ALA A 44 38.75 24.00 -41.42
CA ALA A 44 37.59 23.11 -41.34
C ALA A 44 36.90 22.98 -42.71
N THR A 45 36.74 21.74 -43.14
CA THR A 45 36.19 21.35 -44.43
C THR A 45 34.67 21.21 -44.34
N LYS A 46 34.01 21.09 -45.50
CA LYS A 46 32.55 20.83 -45.54
C LYS A 46 32.17 19.51 -44.87
N ASP A 47 33.08 18.54 -44.86
CA ASP A 47 32.85 17.22 -44.26
C ASP A 47 32.81 17.31 -42.72
N ASP A 48 33.55 18.25 -42.11
CA ASP A 48 33.54 18.49 -40.67
C ASP A 48 32.17 18.99 -40.16
N ILE A 49 31.43 19.71 -41.00
CA ILE A 49 30.08 20.23 -40.70
C ILE A 49 29.03 19.11 -40.81
N GLN A 50 29.29 18.10 -41.64
CA GLN A 50 28.33 17.04 -41.95
C GLN A 50 28.12 16.06 -40.79
N ASN A 51 29.04 16.02 -39.82
CA ASN A 51 28.94 15.21 -38.61
C ASN A 51 28.29 15.95 -37.41
N MET A 52 27.78 17.17 -37.61
CA MET A 52 27.01 17.86 -36.57
C MET A 52 25.59 17.28 -36.48
N ALA A 53 25.06 17.18 -35.26
CA ALA A 53 23.70 16.69 -35.01
C ALA A 53 22.68 17.39 -35.92
N THR A 54 21.93 16.58 -36.65
CA THR A 54 20.94 16.99 -37.64
C THR A 54 19.58 17.18 -36.98
N LYS A 55 18.61 17.76 -37.71
CA LYS A 55 17.24 17.91 -37.22
C LYS A 55 16.58 16.56 -36.92
N ASP A 56 16.99 15.50 -37.60
CA ASP A 56 16.45 14.14 -37.44
C ASP A 56 16.89 13.54 -36.09
N ASP A 57 18.07 13.91 -35.57
CA ASP A 57 18.57 13.46 -34.26
C ASP A 57 17.71 13.98 -33.08
N ILE A 58 17.04 15.11 -33.27
CA ILE A 58 16.17 15.74 -32.26
C ILE A 58 14.74 15.16 -32.31
N GLN A 59 14.38 14.50 -33.40
CA GLN A 59 13.00 14.05 -33.67
C GLN A 59 12.57 12.87 -32.77
N ASN A 60 13.52 12.16 -32.17
CA ASN A 60 13.28 11.06 -31.23
C ASN A 60 13.30 11.50 -29.75
N MET A 61 13.42 12.80 -29.46
CA MET A 61 13.27 13.30 -28.08
C MET A 61 11.81 13.33 -27.67
N ALA A 62 11.53 13.03 -26.40
CA ALA A 62 10.18 13.09 -25.83
C ALA A 62 9.51 14.44 -26.19
N THR A 63 8.38 14.33 -26.86
CA THR A 63 7.59 15.43 -27.37
C THR A 63 6.63 15.93 -26.28
N LYS A 64 5.98 17.08 -26.54
CA LYS A 64 4.94 17.59 -25.64
C LYS A 64 3.75 16.63 -25.52
N ASP A 65 3.50 15.82 -26.55
CA ASP A 65 2.41 14.84 -26.59
C ASP A 65 2.70 13.65 -25.68
N ASP A 66 3.98 13.27 -25.50
CA ASP A 66 4.38 12.21 -24.57
C ASP A 66 4.09 12.57 -23.10
N ILE A 67 4.04 13.86 -22.77
CA ILE A 67 3.78 14.37 -21.42
C ILE A 67 2.27 14.53 -21.16
N GLN A 68 1.43 14.64 -22.21
CA GLN A 68 -0.01 14.82 -22.07
C GLN A 68 -0.74 13.65 -21.41
N ASN A 69 -0.18 12.43 -21.50
CA ASN A 69 -0.78 11.23 -20.90
C ASN A 69 -0.28 10.95 -19.47
N MET A 70 0.55 11.82 -18.89
CA MET A 70 0.97 11.68 -17.50
C MET A 70 -0.13 12.15 -16.56
N ALA A 71 -0.30 11.45 -15.43
CA ALA A 71 -1.23 11.85 -14.38
C ALA A 71 -0.97 13.31 -13.96
N THR A 72 -2.01 14.12 -14.07
CA THR A 72 -2.04 15.53 -13.78
C THR A 72 -2.38 15.77 -12.30
N LYS A 73 -2.26 17.03 -11.86
CA LYS A 73 -2.71 17.42 -10.52
C LYS A 73 -4.23 17.28 -10.33
N ASP A 74 -4.99 17.28 -11.41
CA ASP A 74 -6.45 17.14 -11.36
C ASP A 74 -6.85 15.66 -11.12
N ASP A 75 -6.03 14.70 -11.60
CA ASP A 75 -6.26 13.27 -11.39
C ASP A 75 -6.17 12.85 -9.91
N ILE A 76 -5.42 13.60 -9.10
CA ILE A 76 -5.24 13.36 -7.65
C ILE A 76 -6.18 14.19 -6.77
N GLN A 77 -6.96 15.13 -7.33
CA GLN A 77 -7.90 15.96 -6.54
C GLN A 77 -9.06 15.16 -5.93
N ASN A 78 -9.45 14.04 -6.55
CA ASN A 78 -10.55 13.19 -6.08
C ASN A 78 -10.09 12.06 -5.15
N MET A 79 -8.82 12.01 -4.77
CA MET A 79 -8.34 11.03 -3.79
C MET A 79 -8.73 11.45 -2.37
N ALA A 80 -9.10 10.46 -1.55
CA ALA A 80 -9.40 10.67 -0.14
C ALA A 80 -8.24 11.41 0.55
N THR A 81 -8.56 12.56 1.12
CA THR A 81 -7.66 13.45 1.82
C THR A 81 -7.50 13.01 3.28
N LYS A 82 -6.52 13.59 3.97
CA LYS A 82 -6.38 13.39 5.42
C LYS A 82 -7.61 13.89 6.20
N ASP A 83 -8.34 14.86 5.66
CA ASP A 83 -9.53 15.42 6.29
C ASP A 83 -10.71 14.44 6.19
N ASP A 84 -10.81 13.68 5.10
CA ASP A 84 -11.83 12.64 4.93
C ASP A 84 -11.70 11.51 5.96
N ILE A 85 -10.48 11.24 6.42
CA ILE A 85 -10.17 10.17 7.38
C ILE A 85 -10.32 10.65 8.83
N ARG A 86 -10.28 11.95 9.11
CA ARG A 86 -10.35 12.50 10.48
C ARG A 86 -11.66 12.17 11.20
N ASN A 87 -12.76 12.02 10.45
CA ASN A 87 -14.08 11.73 11.01
C ASN A 87 -14.39 10.23 11.04
N MET A 88 -13.45 9.37 10.64
CA MET A 88 -13.64 7.92 10.73
C MET A 88 -13.42 7.44 12.17
N ALA A 89 -14.19 6.42 12.56
CA ALA A 89 -14.05 5.78 13.85
C ALA A 89 -12.61 5.32 14.09
N THR A 90 -12.06 5.69 15.23
CA THR A 90 -10.72 5.35 15.66
C THR A 90 -10.70 4.00 16.38
N LYS A 91 -9.49 3.48 16.62
CA LYS A 91 -9.32 2.29 17.47
C LYS A 91 -9.82 2.50 18.90
N ASP A 92 -9.75 3.74 19.40
CA ASP A 92 -10.21 4.05 20.75
C ASP A 92 -11.73 4.10 20.83
N ASP A 93 -12.41 4.56 19.77
CA ASP A 93 -13.88 4.49 19.68
C ASP A 93 -14.36 3.03 19.73
N ILE A 94 -13.68 2.14 19.01
CA ILE A 94 -14.00 0.70 19.02
C ILE A 94 -13.75 0.07 20.40
N ARG A 95 -12.68 0.49 21.10
CA ARG A 95 -12.42 0.02 22.48
C ARG A 95 -13.50 0.50 23.44
N ASN A 96 -13.90 1.76 23.37
CA ASN A 96 -14.96 2.31 24.22
C ASN A 96 -16.28 1.55 24.01
N ILE A 97 -16.67 1.32 22.75
CA ILE A 97 -17.87 0.52 22.42
C ILE A 97 -17.77 -0.90 22.98
N LYS A 98 -16.60 -1.53 22.87
CA LYS A 98 -16.37 -2.88 23.43
C LYS A 98 -16.55 -2.89 24.95
N ASP A 99 -15.97 -1.93 25.64
CA ASP A 99 -16.05 -1.82 27.10
C ASP A 99 -17.49 -1.53 27.55
N GLU A 100 -18.22 -0.67 26.83
CA GLU A 100 -19.64 -0.43 27.06
C GLU A 100 -20.48 -1.70 26.88
N ILE A 101 -20.26 -2.45 25.80
CA ILE A 101 -20.94 -3.73 25.55
C ILE A 101 -20.66 -4.73 26.68
N GLN A 102 -19.40 -4.84 27.12
CA GLN A 102 -19.04 -5.74 28.23
C GLN A 102 -19.72 -5.34 29.54
N ASN A 103 -19.76 -4.03 29.84
CA ASN A 103 -20.44 -3.51 31.03
C ASN A 103 -21.96 -3.76 30.98
N MET A 104 -22.58 -3.62 29.80
CA MET A 104 -24.00 -3.93 29.62
C MET A 104 -24.28 -5.42 29.81
N ALA A 105 -23.45 -6.30 29.25
CA ALA A 105 -23.57 -7.74 29.42
C ALA A 105 -23.46 -8.14 30.91
N ALA A 106 -22.44 -7.63 31.62
CA ALA A 106 -22.29 -7.89 33.05
C ALA A 106 -23.50 -7.43 33.88
N LYS A 107 -24.06 -6.24 33.58
CA LYS A 107 -25.29 -5.76 34.24
C LYS A 107 -26.51 -6.64 33.92
N GLN A 108 -26.59 -7.18 32.72
CA GLN A 108 -27.66 -8.09 32.32
C GLN A 108 -27.55 -9.42 33.08
N ASP A 109 -26.36 -9.98 33.21
CA ASP A 109 -26.13 -11.22 33.97
C ASP A 109 -26.51 -11.06 35.46
N ILE A 110 -26.14 -9.92 36.08
CA ILE A 110 -26.54 -9.63 37.46
C ILE A 110 -28.06 -9.56 37.60
N ARG A 111 -28.75 -8.84 36.69
CA ARG A 111 -30.22 -8.77 36.71
C ARG A 111 -30.87 -10.13 36.55
N ASN A 112 -30.36 -10.98 35.66
CA ASN A 112 -30.89 -12.33 35.47
C ASN A 112 -30.72 -13.17 36.76
N LYS A 113 -29.57 -13.07 37.42
CA LYS A 113 -29.34 -13.75 38.70
C LYS A 113 -30.28 -13.24 39.80
N GLU A 114 -30.48 -11.93 39.90
CA GLU A 114 -31.44 -11.34 40.85
C GLU A 114 -32.87 -11.82 40.59
N THR A 115 -33.26 -11.99 39.31
CA THR A 115 -34.57 -12.54 38.97
C THR A 115 -34.70 -14.01 39.36
N ASP A 116 -33.66 -14.81 39.14
CA ASP A 116 -33.65 -16.23 39.52
C ASP A 116 -33.71 -16.38 41.06
N ASP A 117 -32.91 -15.60 41.79
CA ASP A 117 -32.91 -15.58 43.26
C ASP A 117 -34.29 -15.17 43.80
N LYS A 118 -34.94 -14.18 43.17
CA LYS A 118 -36.29 -13.75 43.57
C LYS A 118 -37.33 -14.83 43.29
N PHE A 119 -37.22 -15.53 42.16
CA PHE A 119 -38.11 -16.62 41.80
C PHE A 119 -37.98 -17.80 42.77
N GLU A 120 -36.76 -18.18 43.13
CA GLU A 120 -36.47 -19.23 44.11
C GLU A 120 -37.03 -18.90 45.50
N ARG A 121 -36.93 -17.64 45.93
CA ARG A 121 -37.54 -17.17 47.19
C ARG A 121 -39.06 -17.28 47.16
N LEU A 122 -39.70 -16.81 46.08
CA LEU A 122 -41.15 -16.92 45.93
C LEU A 122 -41.61 -18.39 45.93
N PHE A 123 -40.85 -19.29 45.30
CA PHE A 123 -41.17 -20.72 45.33
C PHE A 123 -41.14 -21.30 46.74
N LYS A 124 -40.16 -20.92 47.57
CA LYS A 124 -40.10 -21.33 48.97
C LYS A 124 -41.25 -20.76 49.79
N GLU A 125 -41.56 -19.47 49.62
CA GLU A 125 -42.69 -18.83 50.29
C GLU A 125 -44.02 -19.52 49.94
N VAL A 126 -44.24 -19.83 48.66
CA VAL A 126 -45.44 -20.54 48.19
C VAL A 126 -45.50 -21.96 48.75
N ALA A 127 -44.38 -22.67 48.83
CA ALA A 127 -44.32 -24.02 49.41
C ALA A 127 -44.63 -24.04 50.92
N GLU A 128 -44.39 -22.93 51.62
CA GLU A 128 -44.70 -22.78 53.03
C GLU A 128 -46.17 -22.43 53.32
N ILE A 129 -46.96 -22.06 52.29
CA ILE A 129 -48.38 -21.79 52.45
C ILE A 129 -49.09 -23.05 52.97
N PRO A 130 -49.79 -23.00 54.13
CA PRO A 130 -50.35 -24.19 54.77
C PRO A 130 -51.28 -25.02 53.88
N SER A 131 -52.15 -24.38 53.10
CA SER A 131 -53.06 -25.07 52.19
C SER A 131 -52.33 -25.80 51.06
N ILE A 132 -51.25 -25.21 50.53
CA ILE A 132 -50.41 -25.83 49.50
C ILE A 132 -49.62 -26.99 50.10
N LYS A 133 -49.06 -26.82 51.30
CA LYS A 133 -48.34 -27.88 52.00
C LYS A 133 -49.22 -29.11 52.25
N VAL A 134 -50.46 -28.90 52.67
CA VAL A 134 -51.44 -29.98 52.85
C VAL A 134 -51.74 -30.67 51.52
N ALA A 135 -52.05 -29.91 50.47
CA ALA A 135 -52.32 -30.47 49.15
C ALA A 135 -51.14 -31.29 48.57
N VAL A 136 -49.90 -30.84 48.78
CA VAL A 136 -48.69 -31.55 48.34
C VAL A 136 -48.51 -32.86 49.12
N LEU A 137 -48.78 -32.86 50.43
CA LEU A 137 -48.71 -34.08 51.24
C LEU A 137 -49.77 -35.10 50.81
N GLU A 138 -51.01 -34.66 50.59
CA GLU A 138 -52.10 -35.51 50.10
C GLU A 138 -51.77 -36.10 48.72
N LEU A 139 -51.22 -35.28 47.81
CA LEU A 139 -50.78 -35.75 46.49
C LEU A 139 -49.66 -36.80 46.60
N LYS A 140 -48.72 -36.60 47.53
CA LYS A 140 -47.61 -37.51 47.75
C LYS A 140 -48.08 -38.85 48.29
N GLU A 141 -49.00 -38.85 49.25
CA GLU A 141 -49.61 -40.05 49.81
C GLU A 141 -50.35 -40.84 48.72
N LEU A 142 -51.16 -40.16 47.91
CA LEU A 142 -51.84 -40.77 46.75
C LEU A 142 -50.87 -41.41 45.75
N PHE A 143 -49.72 -40.77 45.52
CA PHE A 143 -48.69 -41.30 44.63
C PHE A 143 -48.00 -42.54 45.21
N GLU A 144 -47.72 -42.54 46.52
CA GLU A 144 -47.15 -43.71 47.22
C GLU A 144 -48.10 -44.90 47.15
N ASP A 145 -49.39 -44.68 47.42
CA ASP A 145 -50.45 -45.69 47.29
C ASP A 145 -50.51 -46.25 45.86
N PHE A 146 -50.49 -45.37 44.86
CA PHE A 146 -50.49 -45.78 43.46
C PHE A 146 -49.28 -46.66 43.13
N MET A 147 -48.09 -46.30 43.61
CA MET A 147 -46.87 -47.07 43.37
C MET A 147 -46.90 -48.43 44.06
N GLU A 148 -47.54 -48.55 45.22
CA GLU A 148 -47.73 -49.83 45.90
C GLU A 148 -48.70 -50.74 45.13
N VAL A 149 -49.81 -50.19 44.64
CA VAL A 149 -50.75 -50.90 43.76
C VAL A 149 -50.04 -51.40 42.50
N GLN A 150 -49.23 -50.55 41.84
CA GLN A 150 -48.45 -50.94 40.66
C GLN A 150 -47.51 -52.12 40.96
N LYS A 151 -46.78 -52.08 42.08
CA LYS A 151 -45.89 -53.18 42.49
C LYS A 151 -46.66 -54.49 42.70
N SER A 152 -47.81 -54.43 43.37
CA SER A 152 -48.67 -55.59 43.61
C SER A 152 -49.16 -56.21 42.30
N MET A 153 -49.62 -55.38 41.35
CA MET A 153 -50.04 -55.83 40.02
C MET A 153 -48.93 -56.58 39.28
N TYR A 154 -47.70 -56.05 39.28
CA TYR A 154 -46.56 -56.73 38.65
C TYR A 154 -46.26 -58.10 39.28
N SER A 155 -46.38 -58.22 40.61
CA SER A 155 -46.19 -59.49 41.31
C SER A 155 -47.25 -60.52 40.89
N ILE A 156 -48.53 -60.14 40.90
CA ILE A 156 -49.65 -61.01 40.54
C ILE A 156 -49.52 -61.50 39.08
N ILE A 157 -49.20 -60.58 38.16
CA ILE A 157 -48.99 -60.94 36.75
C ILE A 157 -47.84 -61.94 36.62
N GLY A 158 -46.72 -61.73 37.34
CA GLY A 158 -45.59 -62.65 37.34
C GLY A 158 -45.95 -64.05 37.87
N GLU A 159 -46.71 -64.13 38.96
CA GLU A 159 -47.20 -65.40 39.52
C GLU A 159 -48.11 -66.13 38.53
N HIS A 160 -49.05 -65.41 37.91
CA HIS A 160 -49.92 -65.96 36.87
C HIS A 160 -49.12 -66.48 35.67
N GLU A 161 -48.08 -65.76 35.24
CA GLU A 161 -47.23 -66.18 34.14
C GLU A 161 -46.49 -67.49 34.46
N LEU A 162 -45.96 -67.62 35.69
CA LEU A 162 -45.33 -68.85 36.18
C LEU A 162 -46.31 -70.03 36.23
N ALA A 163 -47.52 -69.80 36.73
CA ALA A 163 -48.57 -70.82 36.79
C ALA A 163 -48.96 -71.31 35.39
N ILE A 164 -49.17 -70.41 34.44
CA ILE A 164 -49.47 -70.73 33.04
C ILE A 164 -48.34 -71.55 32.41
N ARG A 165 -47.08 -71.15 32.61
CA ARG A 165 -45.91 -71.92 32.13
C ARG A 165 -45.86 -73.32 32.73
N SER A 166 -46.19 -73.47 34.01
CA SER A 166 -46.22 -74.78 34.68
C SER A 166 -47.33 -75.69 34.14
N LEU A 167 -48.52 -75.16 33.88
CA LEU A 167 -49.63 -75.95 33.32
C LEU A 167 -49.30 -76.42 31.89
N LYS A 168 -48.77 -75.53 31.04
CA LYS A 168 -48.34 -75.90 29.68
C LYS A 168 -47.33 -77.04 29.66
N ARG A 169 -46.38 -77.05 30.61
CA ARG A 169 -45.39 -78.14 30.74
C ARG A 169 -45.99 -79.48 31.17
N LYS A 170 -47.10 -79.50 31.90
CA LYS A 170 -47.76 -80.75 32.35
C LYS A 170 -48.66 -81.39 31.28
N MET A 171 -48.97 -80.66 30.21
CA MET A 171 -49.86 -81.10 29.13
C MET A 171 -49.11 -81.68 27.91
N ILE A 172 -47.78 -81.66 27.92
CA ILE A 172 -46.90 -82.30 26.93
C ILE A 172 -46.35 -83.56 27.57
#